data_AF-A0A1Q3D628-F1
#
_entry.id   AF-A0A1Q3D628-F1
#
_cell.length_a   1.000
_cell.length_b   1.000
_cell.length_c   1.000
_cell.angle_alpha   90.00
_cell.angle_beta   90.00
_cell.angle_gamma   90.00
#
_symmetry.space_group_name_H-M   'P 1'
#
loop_
_entity.id
_entity.type
_entity.pdbx_description
1 polymer ?
#
loop_
_entity_poly.entity_id
_entity_poly.type
_entity_poly.pdbx_seq_one_letter_code
_entity_poly.pdbx_strand_id
1 'polypeptide(L)'
;MNEIDILNVSSKLSMDFKEENEKLKLEIDALKKTFSKFSNSSDKLDNLLGLQRCVFNKVGLGYEEMNNVKHFNNFFVKKVEPKISCNYCGRLRHISTSCFLRKNIGKTKKVWVPKGTILTNP
;
A
#
# COMPACT_ATOMS: atom_id res chain seq x y z
N MET A 1 -26.64 2.10 -68.44
CA MET A 1 -25.36 1.93 -67.71
C MET A 1 -24.63 0.79 -68.38
N ASN A 2 -23.41 1.00 -68.88
CA ASN A 2 -22.69 -0.08 -69.56
C ASN A 2 -22.08 -1.03 -68.52
N GLU A 3 -22.00 -2.32 -68.82
CA GLU A 3 -21.49 -3.34 -67.88
C GLU A 3 -20.03 -3.06 -67.46
N ILE A 4 -19.26 -2.47 -68.38
CA ILE A 4 -17.89 -2.00 -68.18
C ILE A 4 -17.82 -0.87 -67.14
N ASP A 5 -18.79 0.05 -67.14
CA ASP A 5 -18.82 1.18 -66.20
C ASP A 5 -19.08 0.69 -64.77
N ILE A 6 -19.95 -0.32 -64.63
CA ILE A 6 -20.28 -0.94 -63.34
C ILE A 6 -19.05 -1.66 -62.77
N LEU A 7 -18.33 -2.43 -63.59
CA LEU A 7 -17.10 -3.12 -63.18
C LEU A 7 -16.00 -2.15 -62.74
N ASN A 8 -15.85 -1.02 -63.44
CA ASN A 8 -14.86 -0.01 -63.08
C ASN A 8 -15.16 0.67 -61.73
N VAL A 9 -16.43 1.01 -61.49
CA VAL A 9 -16.87 1.56 -60.18
C VAL A 9 -16.68 0.53 -59.06
N SER A 10 -17.03 -0.72 -59.29
CA SER A 10 -16.85 -1.81 -58.30
C SER A 10 -15.38 -2.04 -57.96
N SER A 11 -14.51 -2.05 -58.97
CA SER A 11 -13.05 -2.19 -58.79
C SER A 11 -12.48 -1.03 -57.96
N LYS A 12 -12.88 0.20 -58.26
CA LYS A 12 -12.43 1.39 -57.53
C LYS A 12 -12.85 1.36 -56.06
N LEU A 13 -14.12 1.05 -55.81
CA LEU A 13 -14.63 0.89 -54.44
C LEU A 13 -13.89 -0.21 -53.67
N SER A 14 -13.56 -1.33 -54.34
CA SER A 14 -12.81 -2.41 -53.70
C SER A 14 -11.37 -2.00 -53.35
N MET A 15 -10.72 -1.16 -54.15
CA MET A 15 -9.40 -0.62 -53.83
C MET A 15 -9.47 0.33 -52.64
N ASP A 16 -10.43 1.25 -52.64
CA ASP A 16 -10.62 2.23 -51.56
C ASP A 16 -10.84 1.52 -50.21
N PHE A 17 -11.71 0.50 -50.18
CA PHE A 17 -11.93 -0.31 -48.97
C PHE A 17 -10.68 -1.06 -48.51
N LYS A 18 -9.85 -1.53 -49.43
CA LYS A 18 -8.62 -2.25 -49.09
C LYS A 18 -7.60 -1.30 -48.46
N GLU A 19 -7.46 -0.09 -48.99
CA GLU A 19 -6.58 0.94 -48.45
C GLU A 19 -7.01 1.38 -47.05
N GLU A 20 -8.31 1.63 -46.85
CA GLU A 20 -8.85 1.99 -45.54
C GLU A 20 -8.61 0.89 -44.50
N ASN A 21 -8.82 -0.37 -44.88
CA ASN A 21 -8.62 -1.50 -43.98
C ASN A 21 -7.14 -1.67 -43.57
N GLU A 22 -6.19 -1.47 -44.49
CA GLU A 22 -4.77 -1.48 -44.14
C GLU A 22 -4.38 -0.33 -43.19
N LYS A 23 -4.93 0.87 -43.42
CA LYS A 23 -4.75 2.00 -42.49
C LYS A 23 -5.30 1.70 -41.10
N LEU A 24 -6.51 1.15 -41.01
CA LEU A 24 -7.14 0.77 -39.74
C LEU A 24 -6.32 -0.28 -38.98
N LYS A 25 -5.75 -1.27 -39.68
CA LYS A 25 -4.86 -2.27 -39.04
C LYS A 25 -3.63 -1.62 -38.41
N LEU A 26 -3.01 -0.65 -39.09
CA LEU A 26 -1.85 0.08 -38.56
C LEU A 26 -2.23 0.92 -37.32
N GLU A 27 -3.37 1.60 -37.36
CA GLU A 27 -3.87 2.37 -36.20
C GLU A 27 -4.17 1.45 -35.01
N ILE A 28 -4.77 0.28 -35.24
CA ILE A 28 -5.03 -0.71 -34.19
C ILE A 28 -3.73 -1.21 -33.55
N ASP A 29 -2.69 -1.48 -34.35
CA ASP A 29 -1.40 -1.94 -33.81
C ASP A 29 -0.72 -0.86 -32.95
N ALA A 30 -0.71 0.38 -33.46
CA ALA A 30 -0.21 1.53 -32.70
C ALA A 30 -0.98 1.72 -31.39
N LEU A 31 -2.32 1.63 -31.44
CA LEU A 31 -3.17 1.75 -30.26
C LEU A 31 -2.89 0.64 -29.24
N LYS A 32 -2.80 -0.62 -29.67
CA LYS A 32 -2.45 -1.75 -28.79
C LYS A 32 -1.10 -1.55 -28.10
N LYS A 33 -0.10 -1.02 -28.83
CA LYS A 33 1.22 -0.71 -28.25
C LYS A 33 1.14 0.40 -27.21
N THR A 34 0.34 1.43 -27.42
CA THR A 34 0.12 2.49 -26.41
C THR A 34 -0.65 1.97 -25.20
N PHE A 35 -1.69 1.16 -25.43
CA PHE A 35 -2.53 0.60 -24.38
C PHE A 35 -1.76 -0.36 -23.47
N SER A 36 -0.91 -1.23 -24.03
CA SER A 36 -0.07 -2.13 -23.23
C SER A 36 0.92 -1.37 -22.33
N LYS A 37 1.54 -0.28 -22.81
CA LYS A 37 2.39 0.60 -21.99
C LYS A 37 1.58 1.29 -20.90
N PHE A 38 0.41 1.81 -21.24
CA PHE A 38 -0.49 2.46 -20.28
C PHE A 38 -0.92 1.48 -19.17
N SER A 39 -1.38 0.28 -19.53
CA SER A 39 -1.76 -0.77 -18.57
C SER A 39 -0.60 -1.10 -17.63
N ASN A 40 0.60 -1.34 -18.16
CA ASN A 40 1.78 -1.62 -17.35
C ASN A 40 2.13 -0.49 -16.38
N SER A 41 1.89 0.77 -16.77
CA SER A 41 2.10 1.92 -15.89
C SER A 41 1.00 2.05 -14.83
N SER A 42 -0.25 1.71 -15.17
CA SER A 42 -1.38 1.67 -14.24
C SER A 42 -1.15 0.65 -13.15
N ASP A 43 -0.75 -0.57 -13.50
CA ASP A 43 -0.48 -1.64 -12.53
C ASP A 43 0.64 -1.24 -11.55
N LYS A 44 1.67 -0.53 -12.04
CA LYS A 44 2.74 0.01 -11.18
C LYS A 44 2.23 1.08 -10.22
N LEU A 45 1.37 1.97 -10.69
CA LEU A 45 0.77 3.01 -9.87
C LEU A 45 -0.16 2.41 -8.82
N ASP A 46 -1.00 1.45 -9.18
CA ASP A 46 -1.90 0.76 -8.25
C ASP A 46 -1.13 0.02 -7.18
N ASN A 47 -0.03 -0.66 -7.55
CA ASN A 47 0.86 -1.26 -6.58
C ASN A 47 1.42 -0.21 -5.61
N LEU A 48 1.94 0.91 -6.11
CA LEU A 48 2.49 2.00 -5.29
C LEU A 48 1.47 2.58 -4.31
N LEU A 49 0.27 2.89 -4.79
CA LEU A 49 -0.82 3.43 -3.97
C LEU A 49 -1.36 2.40 -2.98
N GLY A 50 -1.37 1.12 -3.36
CA GLY A 50 -1.67 0.00 -2.47
C GLY A 50 -0.72 -0.07 -1.26
N LEU A 51 0.58 0.19 -1.46
CA LEU A 51 1.53 0.31 -0.36
C LEU A 51 1.20 1.53 0.53
N GLN A 52 0.87 2.67 -0.06
CA GLN A 52 0.61 3.92 0.67
C GLN A 52 -0.68 3.88 1.51
N ARG A 53 -1.70 3.13 1.10
CA ARG A 53 -2.98 3.00 1.84
C ARG A 53 -2.88 2.17 3.13
N CYS A 54 -1.69 1.64 3.45
CA CYS A 54 -1.46 0.98 4.74
C CYS A 54 -1.38 2.03 5.87
N VAL A 55 -2.56 2.42 6.38
CA VAL A 55 -2.71 3.32 7.54
C VAL A 55 -2.32 2.55 8.81
N PHE A 56 -1.02 2.53 9.13
CA PHE A 56 -0.51 1.93 10.37
C PHE A 56 -0.73 2.83 11.61
N ASN A 57 -1.08 4.10 11.44
CA ASN A 57 -1.33 5.01 12.55
C ASN A 57 -2.77 4.87 13.08
N LYS A 58 -3.07 3.76 13.76
CA LYS A 58 -4.16 3.74 14.75
C LYS A 58 -3.54 3.88 16.13
N VAL A 59 -3.49 5.13 16.61
CA VAL A 59 -2.92 5.54 17.91
C VAL A 59 -3.86 5.16 19.08
N GLY A 60 -4.51 4.00 19.01
CA GLY A 60 -5.51 3.53 19.96
C GLY A 60 -4.99 2.43 20.87
N LEU A 61 -5.24 2.54 22.18
CA LEU A 61 -5.03 1.46 23.15
C LEU A 61 -5.84 0.23 22.73
N GLY A 62 -5.16 -0.88 22.43
CA GLY A 62 -5.79 -2.16 22.03
C GLY A 62 -5.67 -2.53 20.54
N TYR A 63 -4.95 -1.75 19.72
CA TYR A 63 -4.71 -2.14 18.32
C TYR A 63 -3.59 -3.19 18.22
N GLU A 64 -3.97 -4.44 17.92
CA GLU A 64 -3.04 -5.50 17.52
C GLU A 64 -2.89 -5.50 15.98
N GLU A 65 -1.75 -4.99 15.50
CA GLU A 65 -1.38 -4.91 14.08
C GLU A 65 -1.35 -6.27 13.35
N MET A 66 -1.32 -7.38 14.07
CA MET A 66 -0.86 -8.68 13.59
C MET A 66 -1.92 -9.48 12.81
N ASN A 67 -3.21 -9.16 12.90
CA ASN A 67 -4.22 -10.18 12.59
C ASN A 67 -4.83 -10.11 11.18
N ASN A 68 -4.83 -8.97 10.46
CA ASN A 68 -5.60 -8.90 9.19
C ASN A 68 -5.08 -7.94 8.10
N VAL A 69 -3.91 -7.32 8.24
CA VAL A 69 -3.42 -6.36 7.22
C VAL A 69 -2.38 -7.05 6.35
N LYS A 70 -2.64 -7.13 5.03
CA LYS A 70 -1.64 -7.57 4.06
C LYS A 70 -0.40 -6.69 4.24
N HIS A 71 0.67 -7.27 4.80
CA HIS A 71 1.91 -6.56 5.04
C HIS A 71 2.61 -6.31 3.71
N PHE A 72 2.38 -5.10 3.20
CA PHE A 72 3.14 -4.55 2.11
C PHE A 72 4.45 -3.96 2.67
N ASN A 73 5.59 -4.27 2.04
CA ASN A 73 6.87 -3.67 2.39
C ASN A 73 6.82 -2.16 2.05
N ASN A 74 6.48 -1.33 3.04
CA ASN A 74 6.46 0.11 2.89
C ASN A 74 7.86 0.65 2.63
N PHE A 75 8.13 1.09 1.40
CA PHE A 75 9.35 1.81 1.04
C PHE A 75 9.40 3.23 1.64
N PHE A 76 8.24 3.84 1.91
CA PHE A 76 8.14 5.25 2.31
C PHE A 76 8.18 5.51 3.82
N VAL A 77 7.87 4.51 4.65
CA VAL A 77 7.89 4.67 6.11
C VAL A 77 9.18 4.06 6.63
N LYS A 78 10.10 4.90 7.13
CA LYS A 78 11.24 4.42 7.91
C LYS A 78 10.69 3.54 9.03
N LYS A 79 11.11 2.28 9.11
CA LYS A 79 10.75 1.39 10.22
C LYS A 79 11.01 2.13 11.52
N VAL A 80 9.93 2.53 12.22
CA VAL A 80 10.06 3.07 13.56
C VAL A 80 10.36 1.86 14.43
N GLU A 81 11.64 1.65 14.75
CA GLU A 81 11.98 0.63 15.73
C GLU A 81 11.17 0.90 17.00
N PRO A 82 10.47 -0.11 17.56
CA PRO A 82 9.73 0.07 18.79
C PRO A 82 10.69 0.55 19.88
N LYS A 83 10.62 1.84 20.22
CA LYS A 83 11.33 2.42 21.38
C LYS A 83 10.58 2.02 22.65
N ILE A 84 10.53 0.71 22.92
CA ILE A 84 9.96 0.19 24.16
C ILE A 84 10.93 0.57 25.28
N SER A 85 10.59 1.60 26.04
CA SER A 85 11.31 1.98 27.26
C SER A 85 10.69 1.34 28.48
N CYS A 86 11.52 0.86 29.39
CA CYS A 86 11.09 0.33 30.67
C CYS A 86 10.71 1.48 31.62
N ASN A 87 9.45 1.52 32.09
CA ASN A 87 9.01 2.54 33.04
C ASN A 87 9.66 2.39 34.43
N TYR A 88 10.34 1.27 34.71
CA TYR A 88 11.04 1.03 35.97
C TYR A 88 12.47 1.58 35.95
N CYS A 89 13.25 1.28 34.90
CA CYS A 89 14.68 1.62 34.84
C CYS A 89 15.04 2.64 33.76
N GLY A 90 14.07 3.09 32.96
CA GLY A 90 14.27 4.03 31.86
C GLY A 90 15.03 3.48 30.65
N ARG A 91 15.54 2.24 30.71
CA ARG A 91 16.30 1.63 29.61
C ARG A 91 15.38 1.09 28.51
N LEU A 92 15.87 1.11 27.28
CA LEU A 92 15.16 0.63 26.10
C LEU A 92 15.14 -0.91 26.00
N ARG A 93 14.34 -1.43 25.06
CA ARG A 93 14.21 -2.84 24.62
C ARG A 93 13.48 -3.81 25.54
N HIS A 94 12.93 -3.36 26.66
CA HIS A 94 12.15 -4.23 27.54
C HIS A 94 11.06 -3.47 28.29
N ILE A 95 10.04 -4.19 28.73
CA ILE A 95 8.93 -3.66 29.51
C ILE A 95 9.21 -3.81 31.01
N SER A 96 8.50 -3.04 31.84
CA SER A 96 8.69 -3.05 33.30
C SER A 96 8.51 -4.42 33.94
N THR A 97 7.67 -5.30 33.37
CA THR A 97 7.44 -6.64 33.91
C THR A 97 8.63 -7.58 33.73
N SER A 98 9.42 -7.41 32.66
CA SER A 98 10.63 -8.19 32.37
C SER A 98 11.92 -7.50 32.85
N CYS A 99 11.82 -6.36 33.54
CA CYS A 99 12.99 -5.63 34.02
C CYS A 99 13.76 -6.41 35.08
N PHE A 100 15.07 -6.63 34.82
CA PHE A 100 15.97 -7.32 35.73
C PHE A 100 16.06 -6.65 37.12
N LEU A 101 16.13 -5.31 37.15
CA LEU A 101 16.16 -4.56 38.40
C LEU A 101 14.89 -4.77 39.25
N ARG A 102 13.74 -4.97 38.60
CA ARG A 102 12.48 -5.26 39.29
C ARG A 102 12.44 -6.68 39.85
N LYS A 103 13.07 -7.66 39.21
CA LYS A 103 13.12 -9.05 39.70
C LYS A 103 13.92 -9.19 40.99
N ASN A 104 14.89 -8.31 41.25
CA ASN A 104 15.83 -8.42 42.37
C ASN A 104 15.47 -7.54 43.58
N ILE A 105 14.35 -6.81 43.54
CA ILE A 105 13.92 -5.94 44.64
C ILE A 105 12.62 -6.52 45.20
N GLY A 106 12.60 -6.77 46.51
CA GLY A 106 11.48 -7.36 47.24
C GLY A 106 10.14 -6.71 46.85
N LYS A 107 9.08 -7.54 46.81
CA LYS A 107 7.74 -7.22 46.30
C LYS A 107 7.11 -6.02 47.01
N THR A 108 7.49 -4.80 46.64
CA THR A 108 6.82 -3.58 47.07
C THR A 108 5.54 -3.43 46.26
N LYS A 109 4.39 -3.54 46.94
CA LYS A 109 3.09 -3.26 46.34
C LYS A 109 3.04 -1.78 45.96
N LYS A 110 2.75 -1.49 44.70
CA LYS A 110 2.46 -0.13 44.25
C LYS A 110 0.95 0.03 44.20
N VAL A 111 0.41 0.96 44.96
CA VAL A 111 -1.00 1.37 44.94
C VAL A 111 -1.09 2.66 44.13
N TRP A 112 -2.08 2.75 43.25
CA TRP A 112 -2.34 3.98 42.50
C TRP A 112 -3.07 4.97 43.40
N VAL A 113 -2.55 6.17 43.55
CA VAL A 113 -3.15 7.26 44.35
C VAL A 113 -3.24 8.55 43.54
N PRO A 114 -4.31 9.34 43.71
CA PRO A 114 -4.44 10.66 43.11
C PRO A 114 -3.28 11.60 43.50
N LYS A 115 -2.96 12.58 42.64
CA LYS A 115 -1.93 13.57 42.93
C LYS A 115 -2.32 14.38 44.17
N GLY A 116 -1.43 14.45 45.15
CA GLY A 116 -1.63 15.18 46.41
C GLY A 116 -1.97 14.29 47.62
N THR A 117 -2.09 12.98 47.45
CA THR A 117 -2.34 12.06 48.58
C THR A 117 -1.03 11.58 49.21
N ILE A 118 -0.90 11.74 50.53
CA ILE A 118 0.17 11.15 51.33
C ILE A 118 -0.36 9.86 51.94
N LEU A 119 0.24 8.71 51.58
CA LEU A 119 -0.11 7.42 52.17
C LEU A 119 0.41 7.37 53.62
N THR A 120 -0.49 7.25 54.58
CA THR A 120 -0.16 7.25 56.01
C THR A 120 -0.04 5.85 56.63
N ASN A 121 -0.28 4.77 55.86
CA ASN A 121 -0.04 3.41 56.33
C ASN A 121 0.42 2.47 55.17
N PRO A 122 1.60 1.82 55.26
CA PRO A 122 2.14 0.93 54.23
C PRO A 122 1.46 -0.44 54.14
#